data_AF-A0A7C3UPZ8-F1
#
_entry.id   AF-A0A7C3UPZ8-F1
#
_cell.length_a   1.000
_cell.length_b   1.000
_cell.length_c   1.000
_cell.angle_alpha   90.00
_cell.angle_beta   90.00
_cell.angle_gamma   90.00
#
_symmetry.space_group_name_H-M   'P 1'
#
loop_
_entity.id
_entity.type
_entity.pdbx_description
1 polymer ?
#
loop_
_entity_poly.entity_id
_entity_poly.type
_entity_poly.pdbx_seq_one_letter_code
_entity_poly.pdbx_strand_id
1 'polypeptide(L)'
;MNLSHGLLYFKLTVVKGLLKTSLPIVRTYLLKEAFQKFWDCLFTGWAKRWLKQWFLWATQSRLNPLRDFAYLYAGMKKKLWLVDKVNDF
;
A
#
# COMPACT_ATOMS: atom_id res chain seq x y z
N MET A 1 9.56 21.85 -42.88
CA MET A 1 8.37 21.15 -42.35
C MET A 1 8.83 20.16 -41.28
N ASN A 2 8.17 20.20 -40.13
CA ASN A 2 8.68 19.79 -38.82
C ASN A 2 8.56 18.28 -38.53
N LEU A 3 9.57 17.47 -38.87
CA LEU A 3 9.58 16.04 -38.51
C LEU A 3 10.30 15.78 -37.16
N SER A 4 11.27 16.62 -36.76
CA SER A 4 12.02 16.45 -35.52
C SER A 4 11.22 16.79 -34.26
N HIS A 5 10.26 17.72 -34.36
CA HIS A 5 9.42 18.16 -33.24
C HIS A 5 8.40 17.09 -32.83
N GLY A 6 7.84 16.33 -33.78
CA GLY A 6 6.88 15.24 -33.50
C GLY A 6 7.49 14.06 -32.76
N LEU A 7 8.73 13.69 -33.11
CA LEU A 7 9.49 12.63 -32.43
C LEU A 7 9.89 13.01 -31.00
N LEU A 8 10.26 14.27 -30.76
CA LEU A 8 10.56 14.78 -29.42
C LEU A 8 9.31 14.83 -28.53
N TYR A 9 8.18 15.30 -29.06
CA TYR A 9 6.91 15.29 -28.34
C TYR A 9 6.43 13.87 -28.01
N PHE A 10 6.57 12.92 -28.93
CA PHE A 10 6.21 11.52 -28.70
C PHE A 10 7.11 10.88 -27.62
N LYS A 11 8.43 11.07 -27.72
CA LYS A 11 9.39 10.55 -26.74
C LYS A 11 9.15 11.12 -25.34
N LEU A 12 8.88 12.42 -25.21
CA LEU A 12 8.52 13.05 -23.94
C LEU A 12 7.19 12.53 -23.37
N THR A 13 6.20 12.26 -24.22
CA THR A 13 4.88 11.78 -23.79
C THR A 13 4.94 10.34 -23.26
N VAL A 14 5.64 9.46 -23.98
CA VAL A 14 5.83 8.06 -23.57
C VAL A 14 6.62 7.96 -22.27
N VAL A 15 7.73 8.70 -22.15
CA VAL A 15 8.54 8.72 -20.92
C VAL A 15 7.73 9.23 -19.72
N LYS A 16 6.93 10.28 -19.90
CA LYS A 16 6.02 10.78 -18.84
C LYS A 16 4.95 9.75 -18.47
N GLY A 17 4.40 9.01 -19.43
CA GLY A 17 3.45 7.93 -19.18
C GLY A 17 4.06 6.79 -18.35
N LEU A 18 5.24 6.32 -18.76
CA LEU A 18 5.97 5.24 -18.09
C LEU A 18 6.38 5.61 -16.66
N LEU A 19 6.83 6.84 -16.44
CA LEU A 19 7.14 7.36 -15.10
C LEU A 19 5.89 7.38 -14.22
N LYS A 20 4.75 7.87 -14.73
CA LYS A 20 3.50 7.91 -13.95
C LYS A 20 3.03 6.52 -13.52
N THR A 21 3.24 5.48 -14.34
CA THR A 21 2.88 4.10 -14.00
C THR A 21 3.91 3.41 -13.10
N SER A 22 5.19 3.74 -13.23
CA SER A 22 6.24 3.11 -12.40
C SER A 22 6.25 3.61 -10.96
N LEU A 23 5.91 4.88 -10.71
CA LEU A 23 5.83 5.45 -9.36
C LEU A 23 4.88 4.70 -8.40
N PRO A 24 3.60 4.41 -8.74
CA PRO A 24 2.72 3.65 -7.87
C PRO A 24 3.18 2.20 -7.69
N ILE A 25 3.80 1.58 -8.70
CA ILE A 25 4.35 0.23 -8.61
C ILE A 25 5.49 0.17 -7.60
N VAL A 26 6.46 1.10 -7.70
CA VAL A 26 7.59 1.20 -6.76
C VAL A 26 7.09 1.46 -5.33
N ARG A 27 6.10 2.34 -5.15
CA ARG A 27 5.49 2.57 -3.82
C ARG A 27 4.81 1.33 -3.27
N THR A 28 4.07 0.61 -4.09
CA THR A 28 3.39 -0.64 -3.71
C THR A 28 4.41 -1.70 -3.28
N TYR A 29 5.49 -1.83 -4.06
CA TYR A 29 6.59 -2.74 -3.75
C TYR A 29 7.25 -2.41 -2.42
N LEU A 30 7.59 -1.14 -2.17
CA LEU A 30 8.17 -0.71 -0.89
C LEU A 30 7.23 -0.98 0.30
N LEU A 31 5.92 -0.74 0.14
CA LEU A 31 4.95 -1.03 1.20
C LEU A 31 4.81 -2.53 1.47
N LYS A 32 4.89 -3.37 0.42
CA LYS A 32 4.91 -4.83 0.53
C LYS A 32 6.15 -5.30 1.29
N GLU A 33 7.33 -4.83 0.92
CA GLU A 33 8.59 -5.21 1.59
C GLU A 33 8.61 -4.76 3.06
N ALA A 34 8.07 -3.57 3.37
CA ALA A 34 7.93 -3.10 4.75
C ALA A 34 6.95 -3.95 5.58
N PHE A 35 5.95 -4.57 4.93
CA PHE A 35 5.03 -5.50 5.58
C PHE A 35 5.66 -6.87 5.80
N GLN A 36 6.53 -7.32 4.90
CA GLN A 36 7.24 -8.60 5.03
C GLN A 36 8.18 -8.59 6.25
N LYS A 37 8.92 -7.49 6.45
CA LYS A 37 9.77 -7.28 7.64
C LYS A 37 9.00 -7.28 8.98
N PHE A 38 7.71 -6.97 8.93
CA PHE A 38 6.83 -7.06 10.11
C PHE A 38 6.53 -8.52 10.47
N TRP A 39 6.40 -9.41 9.49
CA TRP A 39 6.08 -10.81 9.73
C TRP A 39 7.24 -11.56 10.41
N ASP A 40 8.48 -11.10 10.20
CA ASP A 40 9.68 -11.65 10.82
C ASP A 40 9.95 -11.11 12.24
N CYS A 41 9.14 -10.16 12.73
CA CYS A 41 9.36 -9.55 14.06
C CYS A 41 8.88 -10.46 15.20
N LEU A 42 9.82 -10.96 15.99
CA LEU A 42 9.57 -11.82 17.16
C LEU A 42 8.91 -11.09 18.36
N PHE A 43 8.89 -9.75 18.39
CA PHE A 43 8.42 -8.97 19.54
C PHE A 43 7.02 -8.36 19.31
N THR A 44 6.03 -8.85 20.05
CA THR A 44 4.60 -8.49 19.90
C THR A 44 4.30 -7.00 20.18
N GLY A 45 5.03 -6.37 21.11
CA GLY A 45 4.88 -4.95 21.45
C GLY A 45 5.32 -4.01 20.31
N TRP A 46 6.44 -4.35 19.66
CA TRP A 46 6.96 -3.61 18.50
C TRP A 46 6.10 -3.84 17.26
N ALA A 47 5.65 -5.07 17.05
CA ALA A 47 4.73 -5.43 15.97
C ALA A 47 3.45 -4.56 16.00
N LYS A 48 2.85 -4.36 17.17
CA LYS A 48 1.64 -3.53 17.32
C LYS A 48 1.86 -2.05 16.98
N ARG A 49 3.02 -1.49 17.37
CA ARG A 49 3.37 -0.09 17.04
C ARG A 49 3.67 0.06 15.55
N TRP A 50 4.42 -0.87 14.98
CA TRP A 50 4.75 -0.91 13.56
C TRP A 50 3.50 -1.00 12.69
N LEU A 51 2.56 -1.88 13.03
CA LEU A 51 1.35 -2.08 12.25
C LEU A 51 0.42 -0.85 12.27
N LYS A 52 0.39 -0.09 13.37
CA LYS A 52 -0.29 1.22 13.41
C LYS A 52 0.37 2.23 12.46
N GLN A 53 1.69 2.29 12.46
CA GLN A 53 2.44 3.19 11.57
C GLN A 53 2.25 2.82 10.09
N TRP A 54 2.31 1.52 9.78
CA TRP A 54 2.08 0.99 8.44
C TRP A 54 0.66 1.28 7.94
N PHE A 55 -0.35 1.20 8.82
CA PHE A 55 -1.74 1.56 8.47
C PHE A 55 -1.87 3.04 8.04
N LEU A 56 -1.16 3.95 8.71
CA LEU A 56 -1.11 5.37 8.31
C LEU A 56 -0.45 5.55 6.94
N TRP A 57 0.64 4.82 6.67
CA TRP A 57 1.29 4.86 5.37
C TRP A 57 0.43 4.25 4.26
N ALA A 58 -0.25 3.15 4.53
CA ALA A 58 -1.16 2.49 3.59
C ALA A 58 -2.33 3.41 3.20
N THR A 59 -2.95 4.08 4.19
CA THR A 59 -4.04 5.03 3.94
C THR A 59 -3.56 6.31 3.22
N GLN A 60 -2.36 6.80 3.50
CA GLN A 60 -1.77 7.97 2.84
C GLN A 60 -1.17 7.69 1.45
N SER A 61 -0.90 6.43 1.11
CA SER A 61 -0.26 6.04 -0.16
C SER A 61 -1.09 6.36 -1.41
N ARG A 62 -2.39 6.66 -1.25
CA ARG A 62 -3.39 6.83 -2.32
C ARG A 62 -3.50 5.59 -3.25
N LEU A 63 -3.07 4.43 -2.78
CA LEU A 63 -3.18 3.15 -3.47
C LEU A 63 -4.45 2.45 -2.97
N ASN A 64 -5.52 2.47 -3.78
CA ASN A 64 -6.79 1.81 -3.47
C ASN A 64 -6.62 0.37 -2.94
N PRO A 65 -5.84 -0.54 -3.58
CA PRO A 65 -5.75 -1.92 -3.10
C PRO A 65 -5.12 -2.07 -1.71
N LEU A 66 -4.14 -1.24 -1.37
CA LEU A 66 -3.50 -1.27 -0.04
C LEU A 66 -4.40 -0.69 1.05
N ARG A 67 -5.19 0.34 0.71
CA ARG A 67 -6.19 0.91 1.60
C ARG A 67 -7.31 -0.08 1.89
N ASP A 68 -7.81 -0.77 0.86
CA ASP A 68 -8.87 -1.76 1.01
C ASP A 68 -8.40 -2.97 1.84
N PHE A 69 -7.15 -3.41 1.62
CA PHE A 69 -6.51 -4.43 2.46
C PHE A 69 -6.39 -4.01 3.93
N ALA A 70 -6.00 -2.76 4.18
CA ALA A 70 -5.91 -2.21 5.53
C ALA A 70 -7.29 -2.18 6.23
N TYR A 71 -8.34 -1.78 5.52
CA TYR A 71 -9.71 -1.80 6.04
C TYR A 71 -10.26 -3.20 6.26
N LEU A 72 -9.92 -4.16 5.40
CA LEU A 72 -10.27 -5.57 5.56
C LEU A 72 -9.66 -6.13 6.86
N TYR A 73 -8.39 -5.83 7.14
CA TYR A 73 -7.74 -6.18 8.40
C TYR A 73 -8.40 -5.52 9.61
N ALA A 74 -8.75 -4.23 9.51
CA ALA A 74 -9.46 -3.51 10.58
C ALA A 74 -10.88 -4.08 10.83
N GLY A 75 -11.59 -4.45 9.76
CA GLY A 75 -12.91 -5.06 9.81
C GLY A 75 -12.89 -6.47 10.42
N MET A 76 -11.86 -7.27 10.11
CA MET A 76 -11.65 -8.58 10.76
C MET A 76 -11.50 -8.46 12.27
N LYS A 77 -10.77 -7.44 12.76
CA LYS A 77 -10.70 -7.18 14.21
C LYS A 77 -12.06 -6.88 14.84
N LYS A 78 -12.92 -6.14 14.15
CA LYS A 78 -14.27 -5.81 14.65
C LYS A 78 -15.18 -7.04 14.67
N LYS A 79 -15.04 -7.92 13.69
CA LYS A 79 -15.79 -9.20 13.63
C LYS A 79 -15.32 -10.18 14.72
N LEU A 80 -14.01 -10.26 14.96
CA LEU A 80 -13.46 -11.09 16.04
C LEU A 80 -13.94 -10.63 17.42
N TRP A 81 -13.95 -9.32 17.68
CA TRP A 81 -14.45 -8.75 18.94
C TRP A 81 -15.95 -9.01 19.20
N LEU A 82 -16.74 -9.18 18.14
CA LEU A 82 -18.16 -9.56 18.24
C LEU A 82 -18.34 -11.06 18.47
N VAL A 83 -17.47 -11.89 17.88
CA VAL A 83 -17.48 -13.35 18.08
C VAL A 83 -17.00 -13.71 19.50
N ASP A 84 -15.97 -13.04 20.00
CA ASP A 84 -15.47 -13.23 21.36
C ASP A 84 -16.53 -12.84 22.41
N LYS A 85 -17.35 -11.81 22.14
CA LYS A 85 -18.49 -11.40 22.99
C LYS A 85 -19.66 -12.40 23.01
N VAL A 86 -19.83 -13.18 21.95
CA VAL A 86 -20.91 -14.16 21.82
C VAL A 86 -20.54 -15.51 22.43
N ASN A 87 -19.24 -15.80 22.56
CA ASN A 87 -18.73 -17.04 23.16
C ASN A 87 -18.45 -16.95 24.68
N ASP A 88 -18.75 -15.80 25.30
CA ASP A 88 -18.67 -15.59 26.77
C ASP A 88 -20.03 -15.82 27.47
N PHE A 89 -20.98 -16.48 26.81
CA PHE A 89 -22.26 -16.94 27.39
C PHE A 89 -22.36 -18.46 27.40
#